data_AF-U6D0R5-F1
#
_entry.id   AF-U6D0R5-F1
#
_cell.length_a   1.000
_cell.length_b   1.000
_cell.length_c   1.000
_cell.angle_alpha   90.00
_cell.angle_beta   90.00
_cell.angle_gamma   90.00
#
_symmetry.space_group_name_H-M   'P 1'
#
loop_
_entity.id
_entity.type
_entity.pdbx_description
1 polymer ?
#
loop_
_entity_poly.entity_id
_entity_poly.type
_entity_poly.pdbx_seq_one_letter_code
_entity_poly.pdbx_strand_id
1 'polypeptide(L)'
;QEIRYMERSYVSKPTLNEVVIVSAARTPIGSFLGSLASLPATRLGSIAIQGAIEKAGIPKEEVKEVYMGNVLQGGEGQAPTR
;
A
#
# COMPACT_ATOMS: atom_id res chain seq x y z
N GLN A 1 -5.29 -59.23 10.96
CA GLN A 1 -4.95 -57.91 11.54
C GLN A 1 -4.58 -57.01 10.37
N GLU A 2 -5.52 -56.25 9.84
CA GLU A 2 -5.22 -55.21 8.83
C GLU A 2 -5.49 -53.86 9.46
N ILE A 3 -4.42 -53.09 9.66
CA ILE A 3 -4.47 -51.72 10.15
C ILE A 3 -4.92 -50.84 8.99
N ARG A 4 -6.20 -50.46 8.98
CA ARG A 4 -6.74 -49.45 8.09
C ARG A 4 -6.17 -48.09 8.50
N TYR A 5 -5.12 -47.64 7.80
CA TYR A 5 -4.61 -46.28 7.94
C TYR A 5 -5.68 -45.29 7.42
N MET A 6 -6.36 -44.60 8.33
CA MET A 6 -7.13 -43.40 8.01
C MET A 6 -6.14 -42.27 7.72
N GLU A 7 -5.97 -41.91 6.45
CA GLU A 7 -5.37 -40.62 6.10
C GLU A 7 -6.32 -39.50 6.54
N ARG A 8 -6.00 -38.85 7.65
CA ARG A 8 -6.74 -37.71 8.17
C ARG A 8 -6.10 -36.44 7.60
N SER A 9 -6.58 -35.98 6.44
CA SER A 9 -6.15 -34.73 5.82
C SER A 9 -6.74 -33.50 6.53
N TYR A 10 -6.13 -33.12 7.65
CA TYR A 10 -6.46 -31.90 8.40
C TYR A 10 -5.86 -30.63 7.78
N VAL A 11 -6.19 -30.31 6.52
CA VAL A 11 -5.88 -28.97 6.00
C VAL A 11 -7.03 -28.46 5.13
N SER A 12 -7.98 -27.76 5.74
CA SER A 12 -8.80 -26.79 5.01
C SER A 12 -7.95 -25.53 4.80
N LYS A 13 -7.51 -25.30 3.56
CA LYS A 13 -6.84 -24.04 3.23
C LYS A 13 -7.82 -22.88 3.48
N PRO A 14 -7.36 -21.77 4.09
CA PRO A 14 -8.21 -20.60 4.25
C PRO A 14 -8.66 -20.11 2.86
N THR A 15 -9.94 -19.73 2.75
CA THR A 15 -10.44 -19.08 1.54
C THR A 15 -10.10 -17.59 1.65
N LEU A 16 -9.28 -17.09 0.72
CA LEU A 16 -8.86 -15.70 0.66
C LEU A 16 -9.64 -14.97 -0.43
N ASN A 17 -9.92 -13.68 -0.22
CA ASN A 17 -10.43 -12.84 -1.29
C ASN A 17 -9.34 -12.61 -2.36
N GLU A 18 -9.75 -12.57 -3.62
CA GLU A 18 -8.84 -12.19 -4.71
C GLU A 18 -8.50 -10.69 -4.61
N VAL A 19 -7.22 -10.36 -4.80
CA VAL A 19 -6.70 -9.00 -4.69
C VAL A 19 -6.13 -8.58 -6.04
N VAL A 20 -6.52 -7.40 -6.52
CA VAL A 20 -6.11 -6.85 -7.81
C VAL A 20 -5.50 -5.46 -7.66
N ILE A 21 -4.56 -5.12 -8.55
CA ILE A 21 -4.00 -3.76 -8.65
C ILE A 21 -4.76 -3.00 -9.72
N VAL A 22 -5.56 -2.01 -9.31
CA VAL A 22 -6.40 -1.21 -10.22
C VAL A 22 -5.60 -0.09 -10.90
N SER A 23 -4.67 0.53 -10.18
CA SER A 23 -3.84 1.61 -10.71
C SER A 23 -2.48 1.70 -10.02
N ALA A 24 -1.55 2.40 -10.66
CA ALA A 24 -0.26 2.77 -10.11
C ALA A 24 0.19 4.12 -10.64
N ALA A 25 0.69 4.97 -9.74
CA ALA A 25 1.25 6.29 -10.02
C ALA A 25 2.42 6.56 -9.07
N ARG A 26 3.32 7.47 -9.46
CA ARG A 26 4.47 7.90 -8.67
C ARG A 26 4.86 9.33 -8.99
N THR A 27 5.55 9.97 -8.07
CA THR A 27 6.28 11.21 -8.37
C THR A 27 7.53 10.91 -9.20
N PRO A 28 8.11 11.91 -9.88
CA PRO A 28 9.50 11.86 -10.30
C PRO A 28 10.43 11.66 -9.10
N ILE A 29 11.57 11.03 -9.30
CA ILE A 29 12.59 10.87 -8.27
C ILE A 29 13.50 12.10 -8.33
N GLY A 30 13.58 12.85 -7.23
CA GLY A 30 14.50 13.98 -7.08
C GLY A 30 15.85 13.53 -6.56
N SER A 31 16.94 14.11 -7.06
CA SER A 31 18.26 13.96 -6.47
C SER A 31 18.33 14.61 -5.09
N PHE A 32 19.29 14.18 -4.25
CA PHE A 32 19.54 14.80 -2.95
C PHE A 32 19.81 16.31 -3.10
N LEU A 33 19.09 17.13 -2.32
CA LEU A 33 19.10 18.60 -2.41
C LEU A 33 18.75 19.15 -3.82
N GLY A 34 18.02 18.37 -4.62
CA GLY A 34 17.60 18.73 -5.97
C GLY A 34 16.21 19.36 -6.06
N SER A 35 15.54 19.15 -7.19
CA SER A 35 14.29 19.84 -7.59
C SER A 35 13.09 19.64 -6.66
N LEU A 36 13.06 18.55 -5.89
CA LEU A 36 11.96 18.23 -4.97
C LEU A 36 12.34 18.44 -3.50
N ALA A 37 13.54 18.95 -3.20
CA ALA A 37 14.07 19.01 -1.84
C ALA A 37 13.28 19.93 -0.90
N SER A 38 12.59 20.94 -1.44
CA SER A 38 11.73 21.84 -0.66
C SER A 38 10.37 21.24 -0.29
N LEU A 39 10.00 20.08 -0.87
CA LEU A 39 8.74 19.42 -0.60
C LEU A 39 8.91 18.34 0.48
N PRO A 40 8.12 18.37 1.57
CA PRO A 40 8.16 17.32 2.57
C PRO A 40 7.62 15.99 2.02
N ALA A 41 8.06 14.88 2.60
CA ALA A 41 7.68 13.53 2.16
C ALA A 41 6.16 13.32 2.12
N THR A 42 5.43 13.85 3.11
CA THR A 42 3.96 13.77 3.20
C THR A 42 3.26 14.41 2.00
N ARG A 43 3.80 15.52 1.46
CA ARG A 43 3.26 16.18 0.26
C ARG A 43 3.55 15.38 -1.01
N LEU A 44 4.74 14.80 -1.13
CA LEU A 44 5.07 13.91 -2.24
C LEU A 44 4.18 12.65 -2.23
N GLY A 45 3.96 12.07 -1.06
CA GLY A 45 3.02 10.96 -0.86
C GLY A 45 1.59 11.32 -1.26
N SER A 46 1.10 12.49 -0.83
CA SER A 46 -0.22 12.99 -1.19
C SER A 46 -0.42 13.11 -2.71
N ILE A 47 0.59 13.62 -3.43
CA ILE A 47 0.55 13.75 -4.90
C ILE A 47 0.50 12.37 -5.57
N ALA A 48 1.31 11.42 -5.10
CA ALA A 48 1.31 10.06 -5.63
C ALA A 48 -0.03 9.34 -5.40
N ILE A 49 -0.60 9.46 -4.20
CA ILE A 49 -1.92 8.90 -3.84
C ILE A 49 -3.02 9.52 -4.70
N GLN A 50 -3.02 10.85 -4.85
CA GLN A 50 -3.99 11.54 -5.69
C GLN A 50 -3.93 11.05 -7.14
N GLY A 51 -2.73 10.96 -7.72
CA GLY A 51 -2.56 10.46 -9.09
C GLY A 51 -2.98 8.99 -9.25
N ALA A 52 -2.81 8.16 -8.22
CA ALA A 52 -3.26 6.77 -8.25
C ALA A 52 -4.79 6.67 -8.24
N ILE A 53 -5.47 7.46 -7.38
CA ILE A 53 -6.94 7.47 -7.30
C ILE A 53 -7.55 8.01 -8.60
N GLU A 54 -7.01 9.11 -9.13
CA GLU A 54 -7.48 9.69 -10.40
C GLU A 54 -7.33 8.71 -11.57
N LYS A 55 -6.20 7.99 -11.64
CA LYS A 55 -5.95 6.98 -12.67
C LYS A 55 -6.82 5.72 -12.49
N ALA A 56 -7.21 5.39 -11.27
CA ALA A 56 -8.17 4.31 -11.00
C ALA A 56 -9.61 4.70 -11.39
N GLY A 57 -9.91 6.00 -11.52
CA GLY A 57 -11.24 6.47 -11.90
C GLY A 57 -12.31 6.25 -10.83
N ILE A 58 -11.92 6.17 -9.55
CA ILE A 58 -12.82 5.96 -8.42
C ILE A 58 -13.01 7.24 -7.60
N PRO A 59 -14.16 7.43 -6.93
CA PRO A 59 -14.32 8.49 -5.94
C PRO A 59 -13.36 8.28 -4.75
N LYS A 60 -12.87 9.38 -4.16
CA LYS A 60 -11.89 9.33 -3.07
C LYS A 60 -12.44 8.64 -1.83
N GLU A 61 -13.75 8.73 -1.62
CA GLU A 61 -14.51 8.14 -0.52
C GLU A 61 -14.54 6.61 -0.57
N GLU A 62 -14.14 6.00 -1.70
CA GLU A 62 -14.00 4.54 -1.82
C GLU A 62 -12.70 4.00 -1.24
N VAL A 63 -11.69 4.86 -1.02
CA VAL A 63 -10.47 4.45 -0.32
C VAL A 63 -10.76 4.37 1.17
N LYS A 64 -10.80 3.15 1.70
CA LYS A 64 -11.14 2.91 3.12
C LYS A 64 -9.96 2.98 4.06
N GLU A 65 -8.77 2.63 3.57
CA GLU A 65 -7.55 2.60 4.37
C GLU A 65 -6.33 2.84 3.49
N VAL A 66 -5.29 3.44 4.08
CA VAL A 66 -4.03 3.76 3.40
C VAL A 66 -2.86 3.33 4.27
N TYR A 67 -1.96 2.53 3.71
CA TYR A 67 -0.66 2.24 4.29
C TYR A 67 0.42 2.89 3.43
N MET A 68 1.29 3.68 4.06
CA MET A 68 2.40 4.36 3.40
C MET A 68 3.70 4.01 4.12
N GLY A 69 4.67 3.49 3.37
CA GLY A 69 6.00 3.23 3.89
C GLY A 69 6.80 4.53 4.02
N ASN A 70 7.32 4.82 5.22
CA ASN A 70 8.29 5.88 5.43
C ASN A 70 9.34 5.48 6.48
N VAL A 71 10.62 5.55 6.12
CA VAL A 71 11.74 5.06 6.94
C VAL A 71 12.26 6.14 7.91
N LEU A 72 12.38 7.39 7.46
CA LEU A 72 13.01 8.47 8.24
C LEU A 72 11.98 9.55 8.60
N GLN A 73 11.12 9.26 9.57
CA GLN A 73 9.96 10.09 9.94
C GLN A 73 10.29 11.28 10.86
N GLY A 74 11.57 11.48 11.19
CA GLY A 74 12.00 12.53 12.12
C GLY A 74 11.65 13.92 11.60
N GLY A 75 10.88 14.69 12.37
CA GLY A 75 10.52 16.07 12.02
C GLY A 75 9.35 16.21 11.05
N GLU A 76 8.69 15.13 10.65
CA GLU A 76 7.54 15.17 9.72
C GLU A 76 6.19 15.47 10.39
N GLY A 77 6.16 15.50 11.72
CA GLY A 77 4.95 15.70 12.51
C GLY A 77 4.26 14.39 12.90
N GLN A 78 3.04 14.51 13.42
CA GLN A 78 2.25 13.35 13.87
C GLN A 78 1.59 12.65 12.69
N ALA A 79 1.62 11.30 12.71
CA ALA A 79 0.93 10.44 11.75
C ALA A 79 1.17 10.87 10.28
N PRO A 80 2.40 10.71 9.74
CA PRO A 80 2.77 11.19 8.41
C PRO A 80 1.88 10.71 7.24
N THR A 81 1.13 9.63 7.43
CA THR A 81 0.22 9.04 6.43
C THR A 81 -1.21 9.62 6.47
N ARG A 82 -1.53 10.51 7.43
CA ARG A 82 -2.89 10.99 7.66
C ARG A 82 -3.26 12.22 6.85
#